data_AF-W1I4W5-F1
#
_entry.id   AF-W1I4W5-F1
#
_cell.length_a   1.000
_cell.length_b   1.000
_cell.length_c   1.000
_cell.angle_alpha   90.00
_cell.angle_beta   90.00
_cell.angle_gamma   90.00
#
_symmetry.space_group_name_H-M   'P 1'
#
loop_
_entity.id
_entity.type
_entity.pdbx_description
1 polymer ?
#
loop_
_entity_poly.entity_id
_entity_poly.type
_entity_poly.pdbx_seq_one_letter_code
_entity_poly.pdbx_strand_id
1 'polypeptide(L)'
;MEIRIERRFFCDKYVIGSLFIGDTKFCDTLEPPTHGVSHPCIPIGEYLVNIVWSPKFKSYKPRLEDVPNRSGILIHSGNSVKDTLGCILVGDNTLKGGLMYSRSTFNDLMEVILQNIQYGHQIKVHILNVKN
;
A
#
# COMPACT_ATOMS: atom_id res chain seq x y z
N MET A 1 -11.83 -10.71 -1.57
CA MET A 1 -10.67 -10.37 -2.40
C MET A 1 -9.46 -10.24 -1.51
N GLU A 2 -8.38 -10.93 -1.87
CA GLU A 2 -7.12 -10.87 -1.15
C GLU A 2 -6.10 -10.12 -2.01
N ILE A 3 -5.43 -9.16 -1.37
CA ILE A 3 -4.30 -8.41 -1.91
C ILE A 3 -3.09 -8.84 -1.11
N ARG A 4 -2.00 -9.20 -1.80
CA ARG A 4 -0.75 -9.61 -1.16
C ARG A 4 0.34 -8.59 -1.46
N ILE A 5 0.98 -8.06 -0.43
CA ILE A 5 2.13 -7.16 -0.55
C ILE A 5 3.37 -7.92 -0.09
N GLU A 6 4.28 -8.12 -1.02
CA GLU A 6 5.56 -8.78 -0.79
C GLU A 6 6.69 -7.76 -0.80
N ARG A 7 7.24 -7.46 0.38
CA ARG A 7 8.40 -6.59 0.52
C ARG A 7 9.65 -7.31 0.07
N ARG A 8 10.31 -6.76 -0.94
CA ARG A 8 11.41 -7.40 -1.68
C ARG A 8 12.74 -6.64 -1.59
N PHE A 9 12.73 -5.39 -1.15
CA PHE A 9 13.95 -4.60 -0.98
C PHE A 9 13.82 -3.68 0.23
N PHE A 10 14.85 -3.69 1.07
CA PHE A 10 14.94 -2.91 2.30
C PHE A 10 16.23 -2.11 2.28
N CYS A 11 16.15 -0.83 2.60
CA CYS A 11 17.31 -0.03 2.96
C CYS A 11 16.99 0.89 4.14
N ASP A 12 17.98 1.67 4.55
CA ASP A 12 17.89 2.70 5.59
C ASP A 12 16.90 3.83 5.27
N LYS A 13 16.50 3.96 4.01
CA LYS A 13 15.66 5.06 3.53
C LYS A 13 14.24 4.65 3.14
N TYR A 14 14.02 3.41 2.76
CA TYR A 14 12.73 2.96 2.22
C TYR A 14 12.60 1.44 2.16
N VAL A 15 11.37 1.00 1.97
CA VAL A 15 11.03 -0.39 1.62
C VAL A 15 10.28 -0.39 0.29
N ILE A 16 10.72 -1.24 -0.64
CA ILE A 16 10.00 -1.53 -1.88
C ILE A 16 9.36 -2.91 -1.79
N GLY A 17 8.09 -2.99 -2.17
CA GLY A 17 7.37 -4.25 -2.32
C GLY A 17 6.71 -4.39 -3.68
N SER A 18 6.12 -5.55 -3.91
CA SER A 18 5.23 -5.84 -5.04
C SER A 18 3.84 -6.15 -4.50
N LEU A 19 2.81 -5.54 -5.09
CA LEU A 19 1.41 -5.81 -4.78
C LEU A 19 0.86 -6.81 -5.80
N PHE A 20 0.22 -7.85 -5.31
CA PHE A 20 -0.40 -8.91 -6.09
C PHE A 20 -1.90 -8.99 -5.82
N ILE A 21 -2.65 -9.33 -6.87
CA ILE A 21 -4.06 -9.70 -6.80
C ILE A 21 -4.14 -11.12 -7.35
N GLY A 22 -4.43 -12.08 -6.47
CA GLY A 22 -4.19 -13.50 -6.76
C GLY A 22 -2.69 -13.77 -6.98
N ASP A 23 -2.36 -14.42 -8.10
CA ASP A 23 -0.99 -14.74 -8.48
C ASP A 23 -0.35 -13.71 -9.43
N THR A 24 -1.12 -12.70 -9.86
CA THR A 24 -0.64 -11.70 -10.82
C THR A 24 -0.10 -10.49 -10.08
N LYS A 25 1.15 -10.10 -10.40
CA LYS A 25 1.70 -8.81 -9.94
C LYS A 25 0.85 -7.69 -10.54
N PHE A 26 0.27 -6.87 -9.68
CA PHE A 26 -0.53 -5.72 -10.07
C PHE A 26 0.33 -4.46 -10.19
N CYS A 27 1.13 -4.15 -9.16
CA CYS A 27 2.02 -2.98 -9.16
C CYS A 27 3.18 -3.12 -8.16
N ASP A 28 3.98 -2.07 -8.01
CA ASP A 28 4.95 -1.94 -6.93
C ASP A 28 4.44 -1.03 -5.80
N THR A 29 5.03 -1.20 -4.63
CA THR A 29 4.72 -0.42 -3.42
C THR A 29 5.97 0.26 -2.87
N LEU A 30 5.77 1.40 -2.20
CA LEU A 30 6.81 2.13 -1.49
C LEU A 30 6.31 2.52 -0.10
N GLU A 31 7.12 2.21 0.91
CA GLU A 31 6.87 2.53 2.32
C GLU A 31 8.12 3.18 2.95
N PRO A 32 7.98 3.86 4.10
CA PRO A 32 9.13 4.32 4.88
C PRO A 32 10.03 3.16 5.33
N PRO A 33 11.26 3.44 5.81
CA PRO A 33 12.16 2.39 6.30
C PRO A 33 11.61 1.69 7.55
N THR A 34 12.21 0.56 7.92
CA THR A 34 11.76 -0.27 9.04
C THR A 34 12.02 0.36 10.41
N HIS A 35 12.95 1.30 10.51
CA HIS A 35 13.35 1.98 11.74
C HIS A 35 13.93 3.37 11.44
N GLY A 36 14.20 4.14 12.49
CA GLY A 36 14.82 5.47 12.37
C GLY A 36 13.87 6.60 11.94
N VAL A 37 12.57 6.32 11.88
CA VAL A 37 11.52 7.30 11.54
C VAL A 37 10.33 7.17 12.49
N SER A 38 9.56 8.24 12.68
CA SER A 38 8.40 8.24 13.58
C SER A 38 7.31 7.25 13.15
N HIS A 39 7.19 6.99 11.85
CA HIS A 39 6.19 6.12 11.26
C HIS A 39 6.86 5.16 10.26
N PRO A 40 7.42 4.03 10.74
CA PRO A 40 8.07 3.05 9.87
C PRO A 40 7.06 2.36 8.95
N CYS A 41 7.55 1.50 8.05
CA CYS A 41 6.69 0.61 7.27
C CYS A 41 5.75 -0.18 8.18
N ILE A 42 4.56 -0.52 7.67
CA ILE A 42 3.50 -1.16 8.45
C ILE A 42 3.98 -2.54 8.96
N PRO A 43 3.60 -3.01 10.15
CA PRO A 43 3.96 -4.37 10.56
C PRO A 43 3.50 -5.42 9.54
N ILE A 44 4.19 -6.57 9.49
CA ILE A 44 3.69 -7.71 8.72
C ILE A 44 2.40 -8.23 9.36
N GLY A 45 1.48 -8.75 8.55
CA GLY A 45 0.19 -9.21 9.04
C GLY A 45 -0.91 -9.16 7.98
N GLU A 46 -2.10 -9.55 8.39
CA GLU A 46 -3.33 -9.44 7.61
C GLU A 46 -4.16 -8.28 8.15
N TYR A 47 -4.65 -7.43 7.25
CA TYR A 47 -5.44 -6.26 7.58
C TYR A 47 -6.72 -6.24 6.75
N LEU A 48 -7.85 -6.00 7.40
CA LEU A 48 -9.09 -5.66 6.72
C LEU A 48 -8.95 -4.28 6.06
N VAL A 49 -9.58 -4.11 4.91
CA VAL A 49 -9.56 -2.86 4.18
C VAL A 49 -10.97 -2.32 3.97
N ASN A 50 -11.17 -1.07 4.40
CA ASN A 50 -12.39 -0.32 4.12
C ASN A 50 -12.10 0.86 3.19
N ILE A 51 -13.13 1.31 2.46
CA ILE A 51 -13.07 2.54 1.69
C ILE A 51 -13.57 3.70 2.54
N VAL A 52 -12.73 4.71 2.72
CA VAL A 52 -13.06 5.85 3.58
C VAL A 52 -12.75 7.18 2.91
N TRP A 53 -13.56 8.20 3.23
CA TRP A 53 -13.28 9.57 2.80
C TRP A 53 -12.04 10.10 3.52
N SER A 54 -11.05 10.58 2.76
CA SER A 54 -9.87 11.26 3.31
C SER A 54 -10.03 12.78 3.21
N PRO A 55 -10.12 13.52 4.35
CA PRO A 55 -10.15 14.98 4.33
C PRO A 55 -8.89 15.60 3.71
N LYS A 56 -7.72 14.96 3.93
CA LYS A 56 -6.44 15.39 3.35
C LYS A 56 -6.44 15.34 1.83
N PHE A 57 -6.90 14.23 1.25
CA PHE A 57 -6.87 14.01 -0.19
C PHE A 57 -8.17 14.40 -0.91
N LYS A 58 -9.20 14.81 -0.17
CA LYS A 58 -10.54 15.14 -0.68
C LYS A 58 -11.08 14.07 -1.63
N SER A 59 -10.87 12.81 -1.29
CA SER A 59 -11.25 11.64 -2.08
C SER A 59 -11.32 10.39 -1.21
N TYR A 60 -12.02 9.37 -1.70
CA TYR A 60 -12.07 8.05 -1.07
C TYR A 60 -10.76 7.29 -1.25
N LYS A 61 -10.33 6.58 -0.20
CA LYS A 61 -9.10 5.79 -0.17
C LYS A 61 -9.32 4.45 0.53
N PRO A 62 -8.63 3.38 0.09
CA PRO A 62 -8.51 2.16 0.87
C PRO A 62 -7.74 2.46 2.17
N ARG A 63 -8.27 2.03 3.30
CA ARG A 63 -7.66 2.14 4.62
C ARG A 63 -7.51 0.77 5.24
N LEU A 64 -6.31 0.46 5.74
CA LEU A 64 -6.05 -0.71 6.57
C LEU A 64 -6.59 -0.45 7.98
N GLU A 65 -7.42 -1.36 8.46
CA GLU A 65 -7.96 -1.34 9.83
C GLU A 65 -7.05 -2.08 10.82
N ASP A 66 -7.17 -1.73 12.10
CA ASP A 66 -6.50 -2.39 13.22
C ASP A 66 -4.96 -2.49 13.10
N VAL A 67 -4.33 -1.51 12.45
CA VAL A 67 -2.87 -1.42 12.41
C VAL A 67 -2.34 -1.10 13.82
N PRO A 68 -1.44 -1.92 14.40
CA PRO A 68 -0.98 -1.73 15.78
C PRO A 68 -0.44 -0.33 16.05
N ASN A 69 -0.99 0.33 17.07
CA ASN A 69 -0.61 1.68 17.53
C ASN A 69 -0.70 2.78 16.47
N ARG A 70 -1.44 2.57 15.37
CA ARG A 70 -1.54 3.52 14.26
C ARG A 70 -2.96 3.57 13.70
N SER A 71 -3.36 4.73 13.22
CA SER A 71 -4.65 4.93 12.55
C SER A 71 -4.46 5.71 11.26
N GLY A 72 -5.50 5.73 10.41
CA GLY A 72 -5.46 6.49 9.17
C GLY A 72 -4.43 5.97 8.15
N ILE A 73 -4.16 4.67 8.17
CA ILE A 73 -3.20 4.02 7.27
C ILE A 73 -3.86 3.73 5.93
N LEU A 74 -3.48 4.51 4.91
CA LEU A 74 -4.09 4.45 3.59
C LEU A 74 -3.18 3.72 2.58
N ILE A 75 -3.80 3.22 1.51
CA ILE A 75 -3.12 2.94 0.24
C ILE A 75 -3.42 4.12 -0.69
N HIS A 76 -2.39 4.78 -1.23
CA HIS A 76 -2.59 5.92 -2.12
C HIS A 76 -1.47 6.13 -3.12
N SER A 77 -1.71 6.99 -4.11
CA SER A 77 -0.67 7.42 -5.05
C SER A 77 0.40 8.27 -4.36
N GLY A 78 1.66 8.06 -4.69
CA GLY A 78 2.81 8.89 -4.33
C GLY A 78 4.06 8.36 -5.00
N ASN A 79 5.10 9.19 -5.13
CA ASN A 79 6.28 8.86 -5.94
C ASN A 79 7.55 8.66 -5.10
N SER A 80 7.57 9.16 -3.86
CA SER A 80 8.72 9.08 -2.96
C SER A 80 8.29 8.91 -1.51
N VAL A 81 9.21 8.50 -0.63
CA VAL A 81 8.93 8.35 0.82
C VAL A 81 8.42 9.65 1.46
N LYS A 82 8.77 10.82 0.90
CA LYS A 82 8.28 12.12 1.39
C LYS A 82 6.77 12.31 1.19
N ASP A 83 6.17 11.55 0.28
CA ASP A 83 4.73 11.63 -0.01
C ASP A 83 3.90 10.81 0.99
N THR A 84 4.55 10.09 1.91
CA THR A 84 3.89 9.25 2.90
C THR A 84 4.31 9.61 4.32
N LEU A 85 3.35 9.52 5.25
CA LEU A 85 3.60 9.54 6.70
C LEU A 85 3.43 8.14 7.28
N GLY A 86 3.86 7.13 6.52
CA GLY A 86 3.76 5.70 6.80
C GLY A 86 2.48 5.02 6.32
N CYS A 87 1.82 5.59 5.32
CA CYS A 87 0.90 4.90 4.41
C CYS A 87 1.67 4.08 3.36
N ILE A 88 0.96 3.22 2.63
CA ILE A 88 1.49 2.47 1.49
C ILE A 88 1.30 3.30 0.22
N LEU A 89 2.39 3.56 -0.50
CA LEU A 89 2.32 4.17 -1.83
C LEU A 89 2.25 3.08 -2.90
N VAL A 90 1.53 3.33 -3.99
CA VAL A 90 1.43 2.42 -5.15
C VAL A 90 1.82 3.11 -6.45
N GLY A 91 2.46 2.37 -7.35
CA GLY A 91 2.96 2.82 -8.64
C GLY A 91 3.93 1.80 -9.24
N ASP A 92 4.74 2.23 -10.21
CA ASP A 92 5.74 1.37 -10.86
C ASP A 92 7.14 1.73 -10.36
N ASN A 93 7.89 0.75 -9.86
CA ASN A 93 9.24 0.97 -9.38
C ASN A 93 10.27 0.89 -10.53
N THR A 94 10.29 1.92 -11.39
CA THR A 94 11.27 2.06 -12.49
C THR A 94 12.46 2.95 -12.12
N LEU A 95 12.44 3.55 -10.93
CA LEU A 95 13.48 4.42 -10.39
C LEU A 95 13.93 3.93 -9.01
N LYS A 96 15.22 4.08 -8.70
CA LYS A 96 15.76 3.70 -7.37
C LYS A 96 15.09 4.55 -6.27
N GLY A 97 14.37 3.89 -5.37
CA GLY A 97 13.73 4.53 -4.22
C GLY A 97 12.50 5.37 -4.54
N GLY A 98 11.88 5.17 -5.71
CA GLY A 98 10.70 5.90 -6.11
C GLY A 98 9.71 5.08 -6.94
N LEU A 99 8.55 5.67 -7.16
CA LEU A 99 7.48 5.14 -7.99
C LEU A 99 7.13 6.10 -9.11
N MET A 100 6.76 5.55 -10.25
CA MET A 100 6.19 6.25 -11.40
C MET A 100 4.73 5.85 -11.59
N TYR A 101 3.99 6.60 -12.41
CA TYR A 101 2.59 6.28 -12.77
C TYR A 101 1.62 6.10 -11.59
N SER A 102 1.97 6.62 -10.40
CA SER A 102 1.25 6.34 -9.16
C SER A 102 -0.23 6.70 -9.17
N ARG A 103 -0.63 7.74 -9.92
CA ARG A 103 -2.03 8.14 -10.05
C ARG A 103 -2.86 7.16 -10.88
N SER A 104 -2.37 6.74 -12.05
CA SER A 104 -3.07 5.75 -12.87
C SER A 104 -3.11 4.40 -12.16
N THR A 105 -1.99 3.94 -11.62
CA THR A 105 -1.92 2.70 -10.84
C THR A 105 -2.89 2.71 -9.66
N PHE A 106 -2.99 3.82 -8.93
CA PHE A 106 -3.95 3.96 -7.83
C PHE A 106 -5.41 3.89 -8.33
N ASN A 107 -5.72 4.56 -9.43
CA ASN A 107 -7.08 4.55 -9.99
C ASN A 107 -7.50 3.14 -10.41
N ASP A 108 -6.62 2.42 -11.11
CA ASP A 108 -6.86 1.04 -11.54
C ASP A 108 -7.05 0.12 -10.33
N LEU A 109 -6.21 0.27 -9.29
CA LEU A 109 -6.35 -0.50 -8.04
C LEU A 109 -7.69 -0.20 -7.36
N MET A 110 -8.09 1.08 -7.30
CA MET A 110 -9.33 1.50 -6.68
C MET A 110 -10.54 0.93 -7.43
N GLU A 111 -10.51 0.88 -8.76
CA GLU A 111 -11.56 0.27 -9.57
C GLU A 111 -11.73 -1.22 -9.24
N VAL A 112 -10.63 -1.98 -9.20
CA VAL A 112 -10.68 -3.42 -8.87
C VAL A 112 -11.23 -3.65 -7.46
N ILE A 113 -10.81 -2.82 -6.49
CA ILE A 113 -11.31 -2.90 -5.11
C ILE A 113 -12.81 -2.62 -5.06
N LEU A 114 -13.28 -1.53 -5.70
CA LEU A 114 -14.69 -1.15 -5.69
C LEU A 114 -15.58 -2.19 -6.38
N GLN A 115 -15.14 -2.74 -7.52
CA GLN A 115 -15.86 -3.83 -8.19
C GLN A 115 -16.02 -5.04 -7.26
N ASN A 116 -14.95 -5.45 -6.56
CA ASN A 116 -15.03 -6.57 -5.63
C ASN A 116 -15.96 -6.29 -4.44
N ILE A 117 -15.97 -5.07 -3.90
CA ILE A 117 -16.92 -4.67 -2.86
C ILE A 117 -18.35 -4.74 -3.38
N GLN A 118 -18.60 -4.28 -4.62
CA GLN A 118 -19.92 -4.36 -5.25
C GLN A 118 -20.42 -5.80 -5.40
N TYR A 119 -19.52 -6.76 -5.65
CA TYR A 119 -19.82 -8.19 -5.63
C TYR A 119 -19.97 -8.80 -4.23
N GLY A 120 -19.91 -7.99 -3.16
CA GLY A 120 -20.06 -8.43 -1.78
C GLY A 120 -18.80 -9.04 -1.18
N HIS A 121 -17.65 -8.93 -1.85
CA HIS A 121 -16.39 -9.46 -1.31
C HIS A 121 -15.79 -8.51 -0.27
N GLN A 122 -15.40 -9.06 0.88
CA GLN A 122 -14.51 -8.37 1.82
C GLN A 122 -13.11 -8.23 1.22
N ILE A 123 -12.43 -7.12 1.51
CA ILE A 123 -11.07 -6.83 1.04
C ILE A 123 -10.08 -7.04 2.18
N LYS A 124 -9.03 -7.82 1.92
CA LYS A 124 -7.94 -8.10 2.86
C LYS A 124 -6.60 -7.81 2.22
N VAL A 125 -5.68 -7.22 2.98
CA VAL A 125 -4.28 -7.01 2.59
C VAL A 125 -3.37 -7.84 3.48
N HIS A 126 -2.56 -8.70 2.88
CA HIS A 126 -1.57 -9.54 3.53
C HIS A 126 -0.18 -8.97 3.25
N ILE A 127 0.50 -8.47 4.27
CA ILE A 127 1.85 -7.90 4.17
C ILE A 127 2.87 -8.92 4.67
N LEU A 128 3.83 -9.26 3.83
CA LEU A 128 4.91 -10.18 4.15
C LEU A 128 6.26 -9.69 3.61
N ASN A 129 7.34 -10.24 4.17
CA ASN A 129 8.69 -10.06 3.67
C ASN A 129 9.08 -11.30 2.86
N VAL A 130 9.62 -11.10 1.67
CA VAL A 130 10.22 -12.20 0.92
C VAL A 130 11.56 -12.52 1.58
N LYS A 131 11.74 -13.78 2.01
CA LYS A 131 13.06 -14.26 2.41
C LYS A 131 13.90 -14.42 1.15
N ASN A 132 15.04 -13.75 1.10
CA ASN A 132 16.10 -14.08 0.15
C ASN A 132 16.72 -15.43 0.52
#